data_AF-F8W1A3-F1
#
_entry.id   AF-F8W1A3-F1
#
_cell.length_a   1.000
_cell.length_b   1.000
_cell.length_c   1.000
_cell.angle_alpha   90.00
_cell.angle_beta   90.00
_cell.angle_gamma   90.00
#
_symmetry.space_group_name_H-M   'P 1'
#
loop_
_entity.id
_entity.type
_entity.pdbx_description
1 polymer ?
#
loop_
_entity_poly.entity_id
_entity_poly.type
_entity_poly.pdbx_seq_one_letter_code
_entity_poly.pdbx_strand_id
1 'polypeptide(L)'
;MTDTVFSNSSNRWMYPSDRPLQSNDKEQLQAGWSVHPGGQPDRQRKQEELTDEEKEIINRVIARAEKMEEMEQERIGRLVDRLENMRKNVAGDGVNRCILCGEQLGMLGSACVVCEDCKKNVCTK
;
A
#
# COMPACT_ATOMS: atom_id res chain seq x y z
N MET A 1 -37.25 4.71 25.25
CA MET A 1 -36.07 5.34 25.87
C MET A 1 -35.05 5.53 24.76
N THR A 2 -34.84 6.80 24.43
CA THR A 2 -33.83 7.48 23.58
C THR A 2 -32.82 6.71 22.73
N ASP A 3 -32.74 7.13 21.47
CA ASP A 3 -31.65 7.04 20.50
C ASP A 3 -30.24 7.21 21.08
N THR A 4 -29.26 6.51 20.48
CA THR A 4 -28.06 7.20 19.94
C THR A 4 -27.46 6.39 18.80
N VAL A 5 -27.56 6.97 17.60
CA VAL A 5 -26.85 6.62 16.36
C VAL A 5 -25.36 6.87 16.51
N PHE A 6 -24.53 5.86 16.24
CA PHE A 6 -23.13 6.06 15.83
C PHE A 6 -23.01 5.69 14.35
N SER A 7 -23.32 6.66 13.49
CA SER A 7 -22.87 6.66 12.11
C SER A 7 -21.35 6.82 12.10
N ASN A 8 -20.62 5.71 12.06
CA ASN A 8 -19.19 5.74 11.79
C ASN A 8 -19.00 5.98 10.29
N SER A 9 -18.96 7.24 9.88
CA SER A 9 -18.51 7.65 8.55
C SER A 9 -17.03 7.32 8.42
N SER A 10 -16.76 6.08 8.03
CA SER A 10 -15.43 5.60 7.67
C SER A 10 -14.98 6.30 6.39
N ASN A 11 -14.26 7.40 6.55
CA ASN A 11 -13.51 8.04 5.46
C ASN A 11 -12.31 7.15 5.09
N ARG A 12 -12.60 6.00 4.47
CA ARG A 12 -11.59 5.16 3.82
C ARG A 12 -11.37 5.73 2.43
N TRP A 13 -10.32 6.51 2.28
CA TRP A 13 -9.81 6.86 0.96
C TRP A 13 -9.48 5.57 0.21
N MET A 14 -10.10 5.36 -0.95
CA MET A 14 -9.89 4.19 -1.81
C MET A 14 -9.38 4.64 -3.18
N TYR A 15 -8.50 3.83 -3.76
CA TYR A 15 -7.91 4.08 -5.06
C TYR A 15 -9.00 4.02 -6.16
N PRO A 16 -9.03 4.95 -7.14
CA PRO A 16 -10.13 5.05 -8.10
C PRO A 16 -10.45 3.74 -8.86
N SER A 17 -9.46 2.87 -9.05
CA SER A 17 -9.61 1.60 -9.78
C SER A 17 -10.44 0.54 -9.05
N ASP A 18 -10.61 0.63 -7.73
CA ASP A 18 -11.23 -0.42 -6.92
C ASP A 18 -12.73 -0.17 -6.64
N ARG A 19 -13.31 0.88 -7.22
CA ARG A 19 -14.74 1.18 -7.07
C ARG A 19 -15.53 0.34 -8.08
N PRO A 20 -16.54 -0.44 -7.64
CA PRO A 20 -17.38 -1.19 -8.57
C PRO A 20 -18.11 -0.21 -9.49
N LEU A 21 -17.84 -0.30 -10.80
CA LEU A 21 -18.39 0.55 -11.85
C LEU A 21 -19.92 0.47 -11.85
N GLN A 22 -20.60 1.50 -11.35
CA GLN A 22 -22.03 1.68 -11.57
C GLN A 22 -22.24 2.29 -12.96
N SER A 23 -23.40 2.07 -13.58
CA SER A 23 -23.74 2.58 -14.93
C SER A 23 -23.52 4.08 -15.10
N ASN A 24 -23.54 4.83 -13.99
CA ASN A 24 -23.37 6.27 -13.91
C ASN A 24 -21.88 6.69 -14.01
N ASP A 25 -20.96 5.78 -13.67
CA ASP A 25 -19.51 6.03 -13.72
C ASP A 25 -18.96 5.95 -15.14
N LYS A 26 -19.63 5.22 -16.04
CA LYS A 26 -19.22 5.11 -17.44
C LYS A 26 -19.40 6.44 -18.20
N GLU A 27 -20.39 7.24 -17.79
CA GLU A 27 -20.60 8.60 -18.28
C GLU A 27 -19.65 9.60 -17.59
N GLN A 28 -19.31 9.34 -16.33
CA GLN A 28 -18.40 10.17 -15.54
C GLN A 28 -16.91 9.97 -15.92
N LEU A 29 -16.54 8.80 -16.46
CA LEU A 29 -15.21 8.53 -17.00
C LEU A 29 -14.97 9.18 -18.38
N GLN A 30 -16.04 9.46 -19.13
CA GLN A 30 -15.95 10.24 -20.38
C GLN A 30 -15.98 11.75 -20.11
N ALA A 31 -16.54 12.16 -18.96
CA ALA A 31 -16.48 13.52 -18.44
C ALA A 31 -15.24 13.71 -17.57
N GLY A 32 -14.07 13.77 -18.22
CA GLY A 32 -12.86 14.26 -17.56
C GLY A 32 -13.14 15.59 -16.86
N TRP A 33 -12.72 15.69 -15.59
CA TRP A 33 -12.67 16.89 -14.76
C TRP A 33 -13.26 18.17 -15.38
N SER A 34 -14.52 18.47 -15.03
CA SER A 34 -15.28 19.74 -15.13
C SER A 34 -16.70 19.42 -15.65
N VAL A 35 -17.80 19.94 -15.12
CA VAL A 35 -18.28 21.32 -15.30
C VAL A 35 -19.41 21.57 -14.28
N HIS A 36 -19.31 22.62 -13.47
CA HIS A 36 -20.47 23.16 -12.75
C HIS A 36 -21.44 23.80 -13.77
N PRO A 37 -22.72 23.40 -13.85
CA PRO A 37 -23.67 23.99 -14.77
C PRO A 37 -24.28 25.25 -14.14
N GLY A 38 -23.72 26.42 -14.42
CA GLY A 38 -24.36 27.67 -13.99
C GLY A 38 -23.50 28.92 -14.08
N GLY A 39 -23.39 29.50 -15.28
CA GLY A 39 -23.14 30.94 -15.46
C GLY A 39 -21.72 31.37 -15.84
N GLN A 40 -21.62 32.03 -17.01
CA GLN A 40 -20.52 32.84 -17.55
C GLN A 40 -19.31 32.12 -18.20
N PRO A 41 -19.25 32.07 -19.54
CA PRO A 41 -18.08 31.61 -20.29
C PRO A 41 -17.22 32.82 -20.69
N ASP A 42 -16.13 33.09 -19.95
CA ASP A 42 -14.84 33.60 -20.52
C ASP A 42 -13.83 34.10 -19.48
N ARG A 43 -14.22 34.27 -18.21
CA ARG A 43 -13.29 34.79 -17.18
C ARG A 43 -12.63 33.73 -16.29
N GLN A 44 -13.05 32.47 -16.40
CA GLN A 44 -12.78 31.43 -15.39
C GLN A 44 -11.88 30.29 -15.89
N ARG A 45 -11.03 30.58 -16.88
CA ARG A 45 -9.89 29.75 -17.30
C ARG A 45 -8.55 30.49 -17.25
N LYS A 46 -8.50 31.66 -16.58
CA LYS A 46 -7.23 32.03 -15.98
C LYS A 46 -6.93 30.91 -14.99
N GLN A 47 -5.87 30.14 -15.23
CA GLN A 47 -5.18 29.47 -14.14
C GLN A 47 -5.13 30.49 -13.01
N GLU A 48 -5.76 30.21 -11.87
CA GLU A 48 -5.44 30.97 -10.67
C GLU A 48 -3.96 30.70 -10.45
N GLU A 49 -3.15 31.64 -10.95
CA GLU A 49 -1.71 31.56 -10.83
C GLU A 49 -1.42 31.65 -9.36
N LEU A 50 -0.94 30.53 -8.81
CA LEU A 50 -0.46 30.49 -7.45
C LEU A 50 0.55 31.61 -7.28
N THR A 51 0.36 32.39 -6.23
CA THR A 51 1.37 33.35 -5.79
C THR A 51 2.65 32.62 -5.44
N ASP A 52 3.77 33.32 -5.47
CA ASP A 52 5.07 32.69 -5.17
C ASP A 52 5.13 32.18 -3.71
N GLU A 53 4.38 32.81 -2.80
CA GLU A 53 4.20 32.34 -1.41
C GLU A 53 3.44 31.00 -1.35
N GLU A 54 2.33 30.86 -2.09
CA GLU A 54 1.56 29.61 -2.13
C GLU A 54 2.37 28.46 -2.73
N LYS A 55 3.14 28.74 -3.79
CA LYS A 55 4.09 27.77 -4.35
C LYS A 55 5.15 27.37 -3.33
N GLU A 56 5.68 28.31 -2.55
CA GLU A 56 6.65 28.00 -1.50
C GLU A 56 6.07 27.09 -0.43
N ILE A 57 4.83 27.33 0.01
CA ILE A 57 4.14 26.48 0.98
C ILE A 57 3.97 25.06 0.43
N ILE A 58 3.52 24.93 -0.82
CA ILE A 58 3.34 23.64 -1.50
C ILE A 58 4.68 22.90 -1.62
N ASN A 59 5.72 23.58 -2.10
CA ASN A 59 7.05 22.98 -2.25
C ASN A 59 7.63 22.52 -0.91
N ARG A 60 7.39 23.24 0.19
CA ARG A 60 7.79 22.80 1.54
C ARG A 60 7.06 21.54 2.01
N VAL A 61 5.81 21.35 1.60
CA VAL A 61 5.07 20.10 1.88
C VAL A 61 5.62 18.96 1.04
N ILE A 62 5.83 19.18 -0.26
CA ILE A 62 6.39 18.20 -1.19
C ILE A 62 7.76 17.72 -0.70
N ALA A 63 8.67 18.63 -0.39
CA ALA A 63 10.02 18.27 0.08
C ALA A 63 10.01 17.40 1.35
N ARG A 64 9.05 17.64 2.26
CA ARG A 64 8.89 16.79 3.46
C ARG A 64 8.33 15.42 3.12
N ALA A 65 7.38 15.35 2.18
CA ALA A 65 6.82 14.09 1.70
C ALA A 65 7.88 13.26 0.96
N GLU A 66 8.66 13.87 0.07
CA GLU A 66 9.76 13.21 -0.65
C GLU A 66 10.82 12.66 0.29
N LYS A 67 11.22 13.43 1.31
CA LYS A 67 12.14 12.93 2.35
C LYS A 67 11.57 11.74 3.11
N MET A 68 10.26 11.76 3.41
CA MET A 68 9.60 10.63 4.07
C MET A 68 9.57 9.39 3.18
N GLU A 69 9.28 9.57 1.89
CA GLU A 69 9.27 8.51 0.89
C GLU A 69 10.66 7.85 0.74
N GLU A 70 11.73 8.64 0.67
CA GLU A 70 13.10 8.12 0.58
C GLU A 70 13.43 7.19 1.76
N MET A 71 13.13 7.63 2.99
CA MET A 71 13.35 6.81 4.19
C MET A 71 12.52 5.52 4.18
N GLU A 72 11.30 5.58 3.66
CA GLU A 72 10.42 4.40 3.57
C GLU A 72 10.90 3.43 2.48
N GLN A 73 11.37 3.94 1.34
CA GLN A 73 11.99 3.12 0.30
C GLN A 73 13.22 2.38 0.83
N GLU A 74 14.07 3.04 1.62
CA GLU A 74 15.19 2.35 2.28
C GLU A 74 14.72 1.28 3.27
N ARG A 75 13.65 1.56 4.04
CA ARG A 75 13.08 0.61 5.00
C ARG A 75 12.54 -0.64 4.29
N ILE A 76 11.79 -0.44 3.22
CA ILE A 76 11.28 -1.51 2.38
C ILE A 76 12.44 -2.27 1.73
N GLY A 77 13.43 -1.56 1.19
CA GLY A 77 14.63 -2.13 0.58
C GLY A 77 15.33 -3.12 1.52
N ARG A 78 15.57 -2.74 2.78
CA ARG A 78 16.17 -3.64 3.78
C ARG A 78 15.34 -4.90 4.04
N LEU A 79 14.02 -4.81 4.01
CA LEU A 79 13.13 -5.97 4.19
C LEU A 79 13.17 -6.90 2.97
N VAL A 80 13.16 -6.33 1.77
CA VAL A 80 13.28 -7.08 0.51
C VAL A 80 14.63 -7.77 0.43
N ASP A 81 15.71 -7.08 0.75
CA ASP A 81 17.06 -7.65 0.77
C ASP A 81 17.16 -8.82 1.74
N ARG A 82 16.58 -8.69 2.94
CA ARG A 82 16.54 -9.78 3.92
C ARG A 82 15.76 -10.98 3.40
N LEU A 83 14.62 -10.75 2.75
CA LEU A 83 13.80 -11.82 2.16
C LEU A 83 14.56 -12.53 1.04
N GLU A 84 15.15 -11.78 0.12
CA GLU A 84 15.93 -12.34 -0.99
C GLU A 84 17.18 -13.09 -0.48
N ASN A 85 17.83 -12.59 0.57
CA ASN A 85 18.91 -13.32 1.24
C ASN A 85 18.44 -14.65 1.83
N MET A 86 17.26 -14.70 2.46
CA MET A 86 16.68 -15.96 2.95
C MET A 86 16.38 -16.94 1.81
N ARG A 87 15.90 -16.44 0.66
CA ARG A 87 15.61 -17.27 -0.52
C ARG A 87 16.86 -17.83 -1.20
N LYS A 88 17.93 -17.03 -1.30
CA LYS A 88 19.19 -17.46 -1.89
C LYS A 88 19.95 -18.45 -1.01
N ASN A 89 19.86 -18.30 0.31
CA ASN A 89 20.58 -19.11 1.28
C ASN A 89 19.72 -20.23 1.91
N VAL A 90 18.72 -20.72 1.17
CA VAL A 90 17.94 -21.90 1.56
C VAL A 90 18.88 -23.10 1.74
N ALA A 91 18.96 -23.65 2.95
CA ALA A 91 19.84 -24.78 3.28
C ALA A 91 19.10 -26.13 3.40
N GLY A 92 17.78 -26.12 3.58
CA GLY A 92 16.96 -27.32 3.74
C GLY A 92 16.23 -27.77 2.50
N ASP A 93 15.60 -28.94 2.59
CA ASP A 93 14.66 -29.45 1.58
C ASP A 93 13.20 -29.09 1.89
N GLY A 94 12.88 -28.75 3.14
CA GLY A 94 11.51 -28.50 3.59
C GLY A 94 10.68 -29.77 3.77
N VAL A 95 11.33 -30.95 3.78
CA VAL A 95 10.69 -32.27 4.02
C VAL A 95 11.18 -32.81 5.36
N ASN A 96 12.44 -33.25 5.43
CA ASN A 96 13.03 -33.79 6.66
C ASN A 96 13.97 -32.78 7.33
N ARG A 97 14.35 -31.71 6.62
CA ARG A 97 15.15 -30.61 7.16
C ARG A 97 14.42 -29.28 6.99
N CYS A 98 14.55 -28.39 7.97
CA CYS A 98 13.98 -27.05 7.93
C CYS A 98 14.41 -26.33 6.66
N ILE A 99 13.46 -25.85 5.86
CA ILE A 99 13.75 -25.20 4.57
C ILE A 99 14.73 -24.01 4.72
N LEU A 100 14.70 -23.28 5.85
CA LEU A 100 15.57 -22.13 6.06
C LEU A 100 16.97 -22.52 6.54
N CYS A 101 17.09 -23.07 7.75
CA CYS A 101 18.39 -23.32 8.39
C CYS A 101 19.01 -24.68 8.06
N GLY A 102 18.25 -25.61 7.48
CA GLY A 102 18.73 -26.95 7.15
C GLY A 102 18.84 -27.93 8.33
N GLU A 103 18.43 -27.54 9.55
CA GLU A 103 18.39 -28.43 10.71
C GLU A 103 17.43 -29.61 10.49
N GLN A 104 17.80 -30.79 10.99
CA GLN A 104 16.95 -32.00 10.95
C GLN A 104 15.67 -31.79 11.76
N LEU A 105 14.54 -32.23 11.22
CA LEU A 105 13.21 -32.15 11.84
C LEU A 105 12.71 -33.54 12.26
N GLY A 106 11.83 -33.60 13.25
CA GLY A 106 11.18 -34.83 13.70
C GLY A 106 11.72 -35.36 15.03
N MET A 107 11.59 -36.67 15.29
CA MET A 107 11.80 -37.28 16.61
C MET A 107 13.19 -37.04 17.23
N LEU A 108 14.23 -36.95 16.40
CA LEU A 108 15.62 -36.72 16.82
C LEU A 108 16.10 -35.30 16.49
N GLY A 109 15.19 -34.45 16.04
CA GLY A 109 15.49 -33.11 15.54
C GLY A 109 14.62 -32.04 16.19
N SER A 110 14.64 -30.86 15.59
CA SER A 110 13.82 -29.73 16.04
C SER A 110 12.34 -30.01 15.78
N ALA A 111 11.47 -29.52 16.67
CA ALA A 111 10.04 -29.47 16.41
C ALA A 111 9.78 -28.66 15.15
N CYS A 112 8.79 -29.08 14.36
CA CYS A 112 8.50 -28.46 13.08
C CYS A 112 7.03 -28.12 12.92
N VAL A 113 6.78 -27.09 12.11
CA VAL A 113 5.46 -26.70 11.64
C VAL A 113 5.48 -26.59 10.11
N VAL A 114 4.33 -26.75 9.47
CA VAL A 114 4.19 -26.58 8.02
C VAL A 114 3.85 -25.12 7.73
N CYS A 115 4.63 -24.46 6.89
CA CYS A 115 4.30 -23.12 6.41
C CYS A 115 3.01 -23.16 5.60
N GLU A 116 2.06 -22.26 5.92
CA GLU A 116 0.78 -22.21 5.21
C GLU A 116 0.94 -21.81 3.74
N ASP A 117 1.89 -20.93 3.41
CA ASP A 117 2.02 -20.42 2.04
C ASP A 117 2.73 -21.41 1.12
N CYS A 118 3.92 -21.87 1.51
CA CYS A 118 4.77 -22.70 0.64
C CYS A 118 4.68 -24.20 0.90
N LYS A 119 3.92 -24.62 1.92
CA LYS A 119 3.70 -26.03 2.33
C LYS A 119 4.99 -26.81 2.67
N LYS A 120 6.06 -26.11 3.04
CA LYS A 120 7.34 -26.69 3.48
C LYS A 120 7.45 -26.69 4.99
N ASN A 121 8.22 -27.64 5.52
CA ASN A 121 8.50 -27.75 6.95
C ASN A 121 9.57 -26.75 7.39
N VAL A 122 9.27 -26.03 8.49
CA VAL A 122 10.16 -25.07 9.16
C VAL A 122 10.30 -25.42 10.65
N CYS A 123 11.47 -25.17 11.23
CA CYS A 123 11.66 -25.27 12.68
C CYS A 123 10.96 -24.13 13.42
N THR A 124 10.67 -24.29 14.71
CA THR A 124 10.00 -23.28 15.56
C THR A 124 10.96 -22.26 16.21
N LYS A 125 12.21 -22.20 15.74
CA LYS A 125 13.22 -21.21 16.15
C LYS A 125 12.99 -19.89 15.43
#